data_AF-A0A920W6K7-F1
#
_entry.id   AF-A0A920W6K7-F1
#
_cell.length_a   1.000
_cell.length_b   1.000
_cell.length_c   1.000
_cell.angle_alpha   90.00
_cell.angle_beta   90.00
_cell.angle_gamma   90.00
#
_symmetry.space_group_name_H-M   'P 1'
#
loop_
_entity.id
_entity.type
_entity.pdbx_description
1 polymer ?
#
loop_
_entity_poly.entity_id
_entity_poly.type
_entity_poly.pdbx_seq_one_letter_code
_entity_poly.pdbx_strand_id
1 'polypeptide(L)'
;MKLRRFVEDGGTLVALGSAVETARSLFNLPIEPVLPARRTGLMTSTTRRQSRITATEADQQLRDAFRSPSQLARALRERVVDPTSVFYSPGTLLKQEHNPEHPVGYGMPDDWPVFFRFDQAYRLSPSFDIDSEVVSRYPNDDDMVASGWLLGDDLLRNQANVVSSQVGDGTVVTMGSQVAFRTQTRGTFKLLFNAIFQGPADPVSAPDLEALD
;
A
#
# COMPACT_ATOMS: atom_id res chain seq x y z
N MET A 1 21.68 12.07 7.75
CA MET A 1 21.61 12.62 9.12
C MET A 1 20.59 13.76 9.27
N LYS A 2 20.50 14.77 8.40
CA LYS A 2 19.53 15.88 8.57
C LYS A 2 18.06 15.45 8.62
N LEU A 3 17.63 14.53 7.74
CA LEU A 3 16.23 14.07 7.71
C LEU A 3 15.85 13.27 8.96
N ARG A 4 16.71 12.35 9.40
CA ARG A 4 16.48 11.57 10.62
C ARG A 4 16.31 12.49 11.82
N ARG A 5 17.24 13.42 12.00
CA ARG A 5 17.18 14.42 13.06
C ARG A 5 15.92 15.30 13.00
N PHE A 6 15.51 15.73 11.81
CA PHE A 6 14.27 16.50 11.64
C PHE A 6 13.05 15.75 12.21
N VAL A 7 12.94 14.45 11.95
CA VAL A 7 11.85 13.63 12.48
C VAL A 7 12.02 13.40 13.98
N GLU A 8 13.22 13.01 14.43
CA GLU A 8 13.50 12.78 15.86
C GLU A 8 13.23 14.03 16.71
N ASP A 9 13.45 15.23 16.16
CA ASP A 9 13.20 16.54 16.79
C ASP A 9 11.73 17.03 16.63
N GLY A 10 10.77 16.16 16.28
CA GLY A 10 9.33 16.47 16.23
C GLY A 10 8.72 16.61 14.82
N GLY A 11 9.52 16.50 13.76
CA GLY A 11 9.02 16.62 12.39
C GLY A 11 8.16 15.43 11.94
N THR A 12 7.22 15.68 11.03
CA THR A 12 6.46 14.61 10.36
C THR A 12 7.04 14.29 8.99
N LEU A 13 7.31 13.01 8.73
CA LEU A 13 7.68 12.49 7.41
C LEU A 13 6.53 11.66 6.84
N VAL A 14 6.10 11.99 5.62
CA VAL A 14 5.12 11.19 4.88
C VAL A 14 5.81 10.47 3.72
N ALA A 15 5.69 9.15 3.68
CA ALA A 15 6.26 8.31 2.63
C ALA A 15 5.16 7.57 1.86
N LEU A 16 5.17 7.71 0.53
CA LEU A 16 4.14 7.17 -0.36
C LEU A 16 4.75 6.16 -1.34
N GLY A 17 4.06 5.03 -1.54
CA GLY A 17 4.45 4.01 -2.52
C GLY A 17 5.88 3.53 -2.32
N SER A 18 6.73 3.61 -3.36
CA SER A 18 8.12 3.14 -3.28
C SER A 18 9.00 3.91 -2.29
N ALA A 19 8.61 5.13 -1.87
CA ALA A 19 9.36 5.89 -0.87
C ALA A 19 9.28 5.24 0.53
N VAL A 20 8.28 4.40 0.78
CA VAL A 20 8.12 3.69 2.06
C VAL A 20 9.33 2.80 2.35
N GLU A 21 9.93 2.15 1.35
CA GLU A 21 11.14 1.33 1.58
C GLU A 21 12.32 2.17 2.07
N THR A 22 12.46 3.39 1.54
CA THR A 22 13.49 4.32 1.99
C THR A 22 13.22 4.79 3.42
N ALA A 23 11.97 5.14 3.76
CA ALA A 23 11.61 5.52 5.11
C ALA A 23 11.83 4.37 6.11
N ARG A 24 11.38 3.16 5.76
CA ARG A 24 11.55 1.94 6.53
C ARG A 24 13.02 1.68 6.86
N SER A 25 13.89 1.70 5.85
CA SER A 25 15.33 1.50 6.04
C SER A 25 15.99 2.65 6.81
N LEU A 26 15.62 3.91 6.53
CA LEU A 26 16.22 5.06 7.18
C LEU A 26 15.85 5.18 8.65
N PHE A 27 14.67 4.71 9.05
CA PHE A 27 14.10 4.86 10.39
C PHE A 27 13.97 3.54 11.17
N ASN A 28 14.36 2.41 10.57
CA ASN A 28 14.19 1.06 11.13
C ASN A 28 12.72 0.73 11.46
N LEU A 29 11.78 1.20 10.64
CA LEU A 29 10.36 1.01 10.90
C LEU A 29 10.00 -0.49 10.92
N PRO A 30 9.19 -0.97 11.88
CA PRO A 30 8.92 -2.38 12.08
C PRO A 30 7.80 -2.88 11.15
N ILE A 31 7.93 -2.58 9.87
CA ILE A 31 7.03 -3.03 8.81
C ILE A 31 7.82 -3.84 7.79
N GLU A 32 7.20 -4.86 7.21
CA GLU A 32 7.82 -5.70 6.18
C GLU A 32 6.91 -5.80 4.94
N PRO A 33 7.43 -5.60 3.72
CA PRO A 33 6.64 -5.74 2.51
C PRO A 33 6.18 -7.19 2.34
N VAL A 34 4.93 -7.38 1.97
CA VAL A 34 4.32 -8.72 1.83
C VAL A 34 4.18 -9.17 0.38
N LEU A 35 4.24 -8.24 -0.58
CA LEU A 35 4.07 -8.56 -2.00
C LEU A 35 5.43 -8.83 -2.65
N PRO A 36 5.48 -9.72 -3.67
CA PRO A 36 6.71 -10.04 -4.38
C PRO A 36 7.45 -8.80 -4.87
N ALA A 37 8.77 -8.80 -4.71
CA ALA A 37 9.63 -7.77 -5.24
C ALA A 37 9.43 -7.64 -6.76
N ARG A 38 9.23 -6.41 -7.21
CA ARG A 38 8.99 -6.14 -8.62
C ARG A 38 10.29 -6.40 -9.39
N ARG A 39 10.32 -7.45 -10.22
CA ARG A 39 11.41 -7.65 -11.17
C ARG A 39 11.38 -6.54 -12.22
N THR A 40 12.14 -5.47 -12.01
CA THR A 40 12.50 -4.50 -13.06
C THR A 40 13.56 -5.12 -13.97
N GLY A 41 13.24 -6.27 -14.56
CA GLY A 41 13.98 -6.77 -15.70
C GLY A 41 13.26 -6.29 -16.94
N LEU A 42 13.96 -5.57 -17.83
CA LEU A 42 13.70 -5.77 -19.26
C LEU A 42 13.61 -7.29 -19.43
N MET A 43 12.50 -7.81 -19.95
CA MET A 43 12.52 -9.18 -20.45
C MET A 43 13.60 -9.19 -21.53
N THR A 44 14.82 -9.60 -21.18
CA THR A 44 15.78 -10.04 -22.16
C THR A 44 15.13 -11.28 -22.74
N SER A 45 14.49 -11.11 -23.88
CA SER A 45 13.92 -12.21 -24.64
C SER A 45 15.10 -13.06 -25.08
N THR A 46 15.54 -13.97 -24.23
CA THR A 46 16.22 -15.17 -24.69
C THR A 46 15.14 -15.93 -25.42
N THR A 47 15.01 -15.65 -26.72
CA THR A 47 14.11 -16.32 -27.66
C THR A 47 14.48 -17.79 -27.67
N ARG A 48 13.94 -18.54 -26.70
CA ARG A 48 13.81 -19.98 -26.83
C ARG A 48 12.81 -20.14 -27.96
N ARG A 49 13.26 -20.80 -29.03
CA ARG A 49 12.55 -21.05 -30.29
C ARG A 49 11.20 -21.74 -30.00
N GLN A 50 10.20 -20.97 -29.60
CA GLN A 50 8.81 -21.40 -29.50
C GLN A 50 8.17 -21.21 -30.87
N SER A 51 7.31 -22.17 -31.21
CA SER A 51 6.46 -22.19 -32.40
C SER A 51 5.99 -20.79 -32.80
N ARG A 52 6.02 -20.47 -34.10
CA ARG A 52 5.46 -19.22 -34.65
C ARG A 52 3.95 -19.21 -34.38
N ILE A 53 3.54 -18.66 -33.25
CA ILE A 53 2.16 -18.27 -32.99
C ILE A 53 1.92 -17.01 -33.83
N THR A 54 0.81 -16.97 -34.56
CA THR A 54 0.44 -15.77 -35.34
C THR A 54 0.06 -14.63 -34.40
N ALA A 55 0.20 -13.38 -34.86
CA ALA A 55 -0.22 -12.21 -34.08
C ALA A 55 -1.69 -12.30 -33.64
N THR A 56 -2.56 -12.85 -34.50
CA THR A 56 -3.98 -13.07 -34.22
C THR A 56 -4.20 -14.09 -33.09
N GLU A 57 -3.46 -15.19 -33.08
CA GLU A 57 -3.56 -16.21 -32.02
C GLU A 57 -3.00 -15.70 -30.69
N ALA A 58 -1.92 -14.90 -30.72
CA ALA A 58 -1.39 -14.25 -29.54
C ALA A 58 -2.39 -13.24 -28.93
N ASP A 59 -3.04 -12.46 -29.79
CA ASP A 59 -4.10 -11.51 -29.40
C ASP A 59 -5.31 -12.24 -28.80
N GLN A 60 -5.73 -13.35 -29.40
CA GLN A 60 -6.84 -14.15 -28.92
C GLN A 60 -6.53 -14.76 -27.55
N GLN A 61 -5.33 -15.32 -27.37
CA GLN A 61 -4.88 -15.85 -26.08
C GLN A 61 -4.79 -14.77 -25.00
N LEU A 62 -4.33 -13.57 -25.35
CA LEU A 62 -4.33 -12.42 -24.44
C LEU A 62 -5.76 -12.03 -24.04
N ARG A 63 -6.68 -11.88 -25.02
CA ARG A 63 -8.08 -11.55 -24.76
C ARG A 63 -8.76 -12.58 -23.86
N ASP A 64 -8.54 -13.86 -24.14
CA ASP A 64 -9.15 -14.95 -23.38
C ASP A 64 -8.54 -15.09 -21.98
N ALA A 65 -7.26 -14.74 -21.80
CA ALA A 65 -6.65 -14.63 -20.46
C ALA A 65 -7.30 -13.50 -19.63
N PHE A 66 -7.69 -12.39 -20.26
CA PHE A 66 -8.33 -11.25 -19.59
C PHE A 66 -9.86 -11.34 -19.49
N ARG A 67 -10.47 -12.53 -19.63
CA ARG A 67 -11.92 -12.74 -19.46
C ARG A 67 -12.36 -13.12 -18.04
N SER A 68 -11.50 -13.76 -17.25
CA SER A 68 -11.72 -13.93 -15.80
C SER A 68 -10.39 -14.04 -15.00
N PRO A 69 -10.39 -13.73 -13.69
CA PRO A 69 -9.19 -13.88 -12.85
C PRO A 69 -8.60 -15.30 -12.86
N SER A 70 -9.44 -16.33 -12.92
CA SER A 70 -9.01 -17.73 -12.99
C SER A 70 -8.34 -18.09 -14.32
N GLN A 71 -8.82 -17.52 -15.44
CA GLN A 71 -8.18 -17.67 -16.75
C GLN A 71 -6.83 -16.96 -16.81
N LEU A 72 -6.72 -15.77 -16.23
CA LEU A 72 -5.45 -15.06 -16.12
C LEU A 72 -4.46 -15.84 -15.23
N ALA A 73 -4.91 -16.36 -14.09
CA ALA A 73 -4.10 -17.17 -13.20
C ALA A 73 -3.55 -18.41 -13.91
N ARG A 74 -4.38 -19.11 -14.71
CA ARG A 74 -3.94 -20.26 -15.52
C ARG A 74 -2.88 -19.85 -16.55
N ALA A 75 -3.10 -18.74 -17.27
CA ALA A 75 -2.14 -18.24 -18.26
C ALA A 75 -0.79 -17.83 -17.64
N LEU A 76 -0.81 -17.32 -16.40
CA LEU A 76 0.40 -16.92 -15.67
C LEU A 76 1.11 -18.10 -15.01
N ARG A 77 0.39 -19.12 -14.51
CA ARG A 77 0.97 -20.33 -13.90
C ARG A 77 1.96 -21.05 -14.83
N GLU A 78 1.69 -21.10 -16.12
CA GLU A 78 2.59 -21.73 -17.10
C GLU A 78 3.88 -20.92 -17.35
N ARG A 79 3.93 -19.67 -16.89
CA ARG A 79 5.05 -18.73 -17.12
C ARG A 79 5.83 -18.36 -15.86
N VAL A 80 5.31 -18.68 -14.66
CA VAL A 80 5.89 -18.29 -13.37
C VAL A 80 6.36 -19.53 -12.60
N VAL A 81 7.56 -19.45 -12.04
CA VAL A 81 8.29 -20.59 -11.41
C VAL A 81 7.80 -20.90 -9.99
N ASP A 82 7.02 -20.03 -9.36
CA ASP A 82 6.41 -20.24 -8.03
C ASP A 82 4.94 -19.75 -7.98
N PRO A 83 3.94 -20.65 -7.82
CA PRO A 83 2.53 -20.29 -7.76
C PRO A 83 2.15 -19.33 -6.62
N THR A 84 2.89 -19.36 -5.50
CA THR A 84 2.65 -18.48 -4.33
C THR A 84 3.17 -17.05 -4.53
N SER A 85 3.93 -16.83 -5.61
CA SER A 85 4.48 -15.52 -5.99
C SER A 85 3.61 -14.75 -7.00
N VAL A 86 2.44 -15.28 -7.39
CA VAL A 86 1.62 -14.65 -8.44
C VAL A 86 0.71 -13.59 -7.82
N PHE A 87 1.15 -12.34 -7.87
CA PHE A 87 0.33 -11.17 -7.58
C PHE A 87 0.09 -10.36 -8.85
N TYR A 88 -1.18 -10.02 -9.13
CA TYR A 88 -1.53 -9.18 -10.28
C TYR A 88 -2.67 -8.21 -9.94
N SER A 89 -2.38 -6.91 -10.13
CA SER A 89 -3.34 -5.82 -10.06
C SER A 89 -2.94 -4.74 -11.08
N PRO A 90 -3.69 -4.54 -12.17
CA PRO A 90 -3.35 -3.55 -13.22
C PRO A 90 -3.72 -2.11 -12.85
N GLY A 91 -4.38 -1.92 -11.70
CA GLY A 91 -5.06 -0.69 -11.30
C GLY A 91 -6.46 -1.06 -10.83
N THR A 92 -6.58 -1.33 -9.54
CA THR A 92 -7.80 -1.91 -8.95
C THR A 92 -8.20 -1.10 -7.74
N LEU A 93 -9.49 -0.84 -7.57
CA LEU A 93 -10.04 -0.30 -6.32
C LEU A 93 -10.21 -1.46 -5.35
N LEU A 94 -9.39 -1.48 -4.32
CA LEU A 94 -9.41 -2.49 -3.27
C LEU A 94 -10.08 -1.93 -2.03
N LYS A 95 -10.96 -2.72 -1.41
CA LYS A 95 -11.58 -2.40 -0.13
C LYS A 95 -10.48 -2.20 0.93
N GLN A 96 -10.70 -1.25 1.82
CA GLN A 96 -9.85 -0.95 2.95
C GLN A 96 -10.72 -0.57 4.14
N GLU A 97 -10.29 -1.04 5.30
CA GLU A 97 -10.75 -0.60 6.59
C GLU A 97 -9.84 0.57 7.03
N HIS A 98 -10.42 1.63 7.59
CA HIS A 98 -9.71 2.79 8.12
C HIS A 98 -10.04 2.94 9.61
N ASN A 99 -9.06 3.41 10.38
CA ASN A 99 -9.27 3.83 11.76
C ASN A 99 -9.60 5.33 11.79
N PRO A 100 -10.87 5.74 11.90
CA PRO A 100 -11.24 7.16 11.99
C PRO A 100 -10.94 7.78 13.35
N GLU A 101 -10.54 6.99 14.36
CA GLU A 101 -10.17 7.48 15.69
C GLU A 101 -8.68 7.89 15.74
N HIS A 102 -7.87 7.41 14.79
CA HIS A 102 -6.50 7.87 14.65
C HIS A 102 -6.46 9.20 13.89
N PRO A 103 -5.64 10.19 14.29
CA PRO A 103 -5.64 11.52 13.66
C PRO A 103 -5.36 11.52 12.15
N VAL A 104 -4.47 10.63 11.67
CA VAL A 104 -4.23 10.43 10.23
C VAL A 104 -5.50 9.96 9.50
N GLY A 105 -6.36 9.20 10.17
CA GLY A 105 -7.63 8.69 9.63
C GLY A 105 -8.83 9.61 9.82
N TYR A 106 -8.70 10.77 10.50
CA TYR A 106 -9.83 11.67 10.77
C TYR A 106 -10.64 12.03 9.52
N GLY A 107 -11.96 11.81 9.64
CA GLY A 107 -12.93 12.07 8.58
C GLY A 107 -12.93 11.06 7.44
N MET A 108 -12.11 10.00 7.48
CA MET A 108 -12.29 8.82 6.64
C MET A 108 -13.51 8.02 7.11
N PRO A 109 -14.34 7.48 6.20
CA PRO A 109 -15.26 6.41 6.56
C PRO A 109 -14.49 5.15 7.00
N ASP A 110 -15.09 4.34 7.87
CA ASP A 110 -14.54 3.04 8.30
C ASP A 110 -14.20 2.16 7.10
N ASP A 111 -15.08 2.13 6.10
CA ASP A 111 -14.88 1.41 4.83
C ASP A 111 -14.76 2.38 3.65
N TRP A 112 -13.59 2.42 3.02
CA TRP A 112 -13.41 3.20 1.80
C TRP A 112 -12.31 2.62 0.90
N PRO A 113 -12.58 2.38 -0.40
CA PRO A 113 -11.59 1.73 -1.25
C PRO A 113 -10.40 2.63 -1.58
N VAL A 114 -9.23 2.01 -1.76
CA VAL A 114 -8.01 2.65 -2.25
C VAL A 114 -7.69 2.18 -3.66
N PHE A 115 -7.11 3.07 -4.46
CA PHE A 115 -6.56 2.67 -5.75
C PHE A 115 -5.21 2.00 -5.54
N PHE A 116 -5.11 0.75 -5.98
CA PHE A 116 -3.92 -0.07 -5.88
C PHE A 116 -3.31 -0.28 -7.25
N ARG A 117 -2.08 0.22 -7.46
CA ARG A 117 -1.33 -0.01 -8.70
C ARG A 117 0.17 0.14 -8.48
N PHE A 118 0.91 -0.95 -8.62
CA PHE A 118 2.36 -0.97 -8.42
C PHE A 118 2.78 -0.61 -6.98
N ASP A 119 1.88 -0.91 -6.06
CA ASP A 119 1.93 -0.54 -4.65
C ASP A 119 2.40 -1.73 -3.80
N GLN A 120 2.49 -1.52 -2.48
CA GLN A 120 2.80 -2.54 -1.49
C GLN A 120 1.73 -2.61 -0.39
N ALA A 121 1.79 -3.69 0.38
CA ALA A 121 1.13 -3.83 1.66
C ALA A 121 2.15 -4.34 2.67
N TYR A 122 1.88 -4.12 3.95
CA TYR A 122 2.89 -4.29 4.99
C TYR A 122 2.38 -5.15 6.13
N ARG A 123 3.23 -6.08 6.57
CA ARG A 123 3.07 -6.78 7.83
C ARG A 123 3.81 -6.00 8.91
N LEU A 124 3.16 -5.73 10.02
CA LEU A 124 3.84 -5.16 11.19
C LEU A 124 4.57 -6.29 11.94
N SER A 125 5.80 -6.01 12.35
CA SER A 125 6.60 -6.85 13.23
C SER A 125 6.60 -6.25 14.63
N PRO A 126 6.67 -7.05 15.70
CA PRO A 126 6.85 -6.53 17.05
C PRO A 126 8.12 -5.67 17.14
N SER A 127 8.02 -4.53 17.83
CA SER A 127 9.13 -3.62 18.11
C SER A 127 9.04 -3.10 19.54
N PHE A 128 10.18 -2.92 20.18
CA PHE A 128 10.27 -2.29 21.51
C PHE A 128 10.67 -0.82 21.44
N ASP A 129 11.25 -0.39 20.31
CA ASP A 129 11.83 0.94 20.15
C ASP A 129 10.91 1.92 19.41
N ILE A 130 9.99 1.40 18.60
CA ILE A 130 9.13 2.17 17.71
C ILE A 130 7.70 1.70 17.92
N ASP A 131 6.87 2.58 18.48
CA ASP A 131 5.42 2.36 18.50
C ASP A 131 4.85 2.60 17.10
N SER A 132 3.94 1.73 16.66
CA SER A 132 3.37 1.78 15.31
C SER A 132 1.92 1.36 15.31
N GLU A 133 1.08 2.25 14.78
CA GLU A 133 -0.36 2.04 14.68
C GLU A 133 -0.80 1.88 13.23
N VAL A 134 -1.69 0.93 12.99
CA VAL A 134 -2.30 0.70 11.68
C VAL A 134 -3.49 1.64 11.51
N VAL A 135 -3.34 2.64 10.65
CA VAL A 135 -4.40 3.61 10.32
C VAL A 135 -5.34 3.05 9.25
N SER A 136 -4.84 2.17 8.38
CA SER A 136 -5.65 1.54 7.35
C SER A 136 -5.10 0.18 6.97
N ARG A 137 -5.98 -0.79 6.77
CA ARG A 137 -5.65 -2.17 6.41
C ARG A 137 -6.60 -2.75 5.37
N TYR A 138 -6.10 -3.73 4.64
CA TYR A 138 -6.95 -4.56 3.79
C TYR A 138 -7.80 -5.51 4.67
N PRO A 139 -9.10 -5.64 4.39
CA PRO A 139 -10.00 -6.48 5.17
C PRO A 139 -9.59 -7.95 5.10
N ASN A 140 -10.03 -8.73 6.09
CA ASN A 140 -9.96 -10.19 6.04
C ASN A 140 -11.18 -10.79 5.35
N ASP A 141 -11.39 -10.43 4.08
CA ASP A 141 -12.55 -10.82 3.29
C ASP A 141 -12.11 -11.52 1.99
N ASP A 142 -12.93 -12.45 1.50
CA ASP A 142 -12.79 -13.07 0.18
C ASP A 142 -13.11 -12.10 -0.96
N ASP A 143 -14.00 -11.13 -0.72
CA ASP A 143 -14.35 -10.11 -1.70
C ASP A 143 -13.62 -8.79 -1.42
N MET A 144 -12.35 -8.69 -1.81
CA MET A 144 -11.54 -7.48 -1.61
C MET A 144 -11.68 -6.43 -2.72
N VAL A 145 -12.34 -6.76 -3.84
CA VAL A 145 -12.30 -5.94 -5.06
C VAL A 145 -13.57 -5.11 -5.17
N ALA A 146 -13.47 -3.81 -4.91
CA ALA A 146 -14.57 -2.88 -5.17
C ALA A 146 -14.76 -2.64 -6.69
N SER A 147 -13.65 -2.60 -7.45
CA SER A 147 -13.68 -2.52 -8.92
C SER A 147 -12.32 -2.88 -9.50
N GLY A 148 -12.31 -3.63 -10.60
CA GLY A 148 -11.09 -4.03 -11.30
C GLY A 148 -10.79 -5.50 -11.07
N TRP A 149 -9.51 -5.84 -11.07
CA TRP A 149 -9.03 -7.23 -11.10
C TRP A 149 -7.91 -7.44 -10.10
N LEU A 150 -8.01 -8.52 -9.34
CA LEU A 150 -6.98 -8.92 -8.39
C LEU A 150 -6.72 -10.42 -8.50
N LEU A 151 -5.44 -10.78 -8.47
CA LEU A 151 -4.97 -12.14 -8.26
C LEU A 151 -3.92 -12.10 -7.14
N GLY A 152 -4.01 -13.04 -6.20
CA GLY A 152 -3.14 -13.08 -5.02
C GLY A 152 -3.65 -12.20 -3.87
N ASP A 153 -4.97 -12.13 -3.71
CA ASP A 153 -5.68 -11.46 -2.63
C ASP A 153 -5.25 -11.94 -1.23
N ASP A 154 -4.97 -13.24 -1.08
CA ASP A 154 -4.44 -13.82 0.17
C ASP A 154 -3.19 -13.12 0.71
N LEU A 155 -2.36 -12.54 -0.16
CA LEU A 155 -1.16 -11.80 0.25
C LEU A 155 -1.49 -10.44 0.89
N LEU A 156 -2.67 -9.89 0.62
CA LEU A 156 -3.12 -8.58 1.10
C LEU A 156 -3.98 -8.69 2.37
N ARG A 157 -4.72 -9.77 2.56
CA ARG A 157 -5.64 -9.93 3.69
C ARG A 157 -4.97 -9.63 5.03
N ASN A 158 -5.62 -8.79 5.84
CA ASN A 158 -5.11 -8.30 7.13
C ASN A 158 -3.79 -7.51 7.09
N GLN A 159 -3.24 -7.21 5.91
CA GLN A 159 -2.00 -6.44 5.82
C GLN A 159 -2.30 -4.94 5.88
N ALA A 160 -1.37 -4.19 6.46
CA ALA A 160 -1.50 -2.75 6.59
C ALA A 160 -1.23 -2.06 5.25
N ASN A 161 -1.95 -0.96 5.03
CA ASN A 161 -1.75 -0.03 3.93
C ASN A 161 -1.21 1.30 4.44
N VAL A 162 -1.78 1.84 5.53
CA VAL A 162 -1.29 3.06 6.17
C VAL A 162 -0.87 2.75 7.59
N VAL A 163 0.38 3.11 7.93
CA VAL A 163 0.96 2.91 9.26
C VAL A 163 1.56 4.24 9.74
N SER A 164 1.23 4.63 10.96
CA SER A 164 1.83 5.75 11.67
C SER A 164 2.83 5.20 12.68
N SER A 165 4.09 5.64 12.62
CA SER A 165 5.15 5.18 13.51
C SER A 165 5.78 6.36 14.25
N GLN A 166 5.88 6.27 15.58
CA GLN A 166 6.52 7.30 16.39
C GLN A 166 8.05 7.12 16.39
N VAL A 167 8.78 8.19 16.08
CA VAL A 167 10.25 8.18 15.99
C VAL A 167 10.79 9.41 16.70
N GLY A 168 11.39 9.20 17.87
CA GLY A 168 11.72 10.31 18.77
C GLY A 168 10.44 11.07 19.12
N ASP A 169 10.48 12.40 18.97
CA ASP A 169 9.32 13.26 19.21
C ASP A 169 8.44 13.44 17.96
N GLY A 170 8.87 12.92 16.80
CA GLY A 170 8.14 13.06 15.54
C GLY A 170 7.45 11.78 15.08
N THR A 171 6.96 11.83 13.84
CA THR A 171 6.13 10.77 13.27
C THR A 171 6.55 10.45 11.84
N VAL A 172 6.59 9.17 11.50
CA VAL A 172 6.71 8.70 10.11
C VAL A 172 5.41 8.02 9.72
N VAL A 173 4.69 8.59 8.74
CA VAL A 173 3.48 8.00 8.18
C VAL A 173 3.82 7.35 6.83
N THR A 174 3.60 6.05 6.73
CA THR A 174 3.84 5.27 5.52
C THR A 174 2.52 4.90 4.85
N MET A 175 2.44 5.02 3.53
CA MET A 175 1.28 4.65 2.74
C MET A 175 1.72 3.76 1.59
N GLY A 176 1.34 2.48 1.65
CA GLY A 176 1.69 1.48 0.65
C GLY A 176 1.01 1.69 -0.69
N SER A 177 -0.21 2.22 -0.68
CA SER A 177 -0.97 2.62 -1.87
C SER A 177 -0.76 4.07 -2.27
N GLN A 178 -0.98 4.37 -3.56
CA GLN A 178 -0.95 5.74 -4.07
C GLN A 178 -2.25 6.50 -3.75
N VAL A 179 -2.38 6.95 -2.50
CA VAL A 179 -3.56 7.70 -2.00
C VAL A 179 -3.83 9.00 -2.75
N ALA A 180 -2.86 9.52 -3.50
CA ALA A 180 -2.97 10.73 -4.32
C ALA A 180 -2.77 10.46 -5.83
N PHE A 181 -2.99 9.23 -6.29
CA PHE A 181 -2.71 8.82 -7.68
C PHE A 181 -3.32 9.78 -8.69
N ARG A 182 -2.45 10.50 -9.42
CA ARG A 182 -2.80 11.45 -10.49
C ARG A 182 -3.94 12.41 -10.12
N THR A 183 -4.00 12.79 -8.85
CA THR A 183 -5.05 13.63 -8.27
C THR A 183 -6.50 13.11 -8.42
N GLN A 184 -6.71 11.84 -8.78
CA GLN A 184 -8.04 11.26 -9.03
C GLN A 184 -8.72 10.74 -7.76
N THR A 185 -7.95 10.19 -6.82
CA THR A 185 -8.44 9.52 -5.59
C THR A 185 -8.77 10.50 -4.46
N ARG A 186 -9.63 11.50 -4.74
CA ARG A 186 -9.92 12.59 -3.79
C ARG A 186 -10.44 12.10 -2.43
N GLY A 187 -11.14 10.96 -2.39
CA GLY A 187 -11.64 10.38 -1.14
C GLY A 187 -10.54 10.03 -0.13
N THR A 188 -9.35 9.63 -0.60
CA THR A 188 -8.22 9.22 0.25
C THR A 188 -7.22 10.33 0.51
N PHE A 189 -7.45 11.56 0.01
CA PHE A 189 -6.55 12.69 0.25
C PHE A 189 -6.53 13.12 1.72
N LYS A 190 -7.58 12.82 2.47
CA LYS A 190 -7.64 13.10 3.92
C LYS A 190 -6.46 12.44 4.63
N LEU A 191 -6.16 11.18 4.32
CA LEU A 191 -4.98 10.48 4.87
C LEU A 191 -3.68 11.27 4.66
N LEU A 192 -3.47 11.78 3.43
CA LEU A 192 -2.28 12.57 3.09
C LEU A 192 -2.24 13.91 3.83
N PHE A 193 -3.33 14.67 3.80
CA PHE A 193 -3.35 15.99 4.43
C PHE A 193 -3.35 15.89 5.95
N ASN A 194 -4.10 14.98 6.54
CA ASN A 194 -4.04 14.72 7.98
C ASN A 194 -2.63 14.34 8.40
N ALA A 195 -1.93 13.47 7.65
CA ALA A 195 -0.53 13.16 7.95
C ALA A 195 0.41 14.38 7.87
N ILE A 196 0.19 15.30 6.91
CA ILE A 196 0.97 16.54 6.80
C ILE A 196 0.66 17.51 7.94
N PHE A 197 -0.62 17.66 8.30
CA PHE A 197 -1.10 18.64 9.27
C PHE A 197 -1.06 18.16 10.71
N GLN A 198 -0.99 16.84 10.95
CA GLN A 198 -0.93 16.28 12.29
C GLN A 198 0.26 16.87 13.06
N GLY A 199 1.42 17.00 12.43
CA GLY A 199 2.62 17.60 13.05
C GLY A 199 2.96 16.98 14.41
N PRO A 200 3.86 17.62 15.18
CA PRO A 200 4.00 17.36 16.61
C PRO A 200 2.88 18.08 17.39
N ALA A 201 1.62 17.72 17.12
CA ALA A 201 0.51 18.25 17.91
C ALA A 201 0.45 17.52 19.25
N ASP A 202 0.49 18.29 20.34
CA ASP A 202 0.22 17.76 21.67
C ASP A 202 -1.28 17.45 21.79
N PRO A 203 -1.66 16.31 22.38
CA PRO A 203 -3.05 16.04 22.71
C PRO A 203 -3.55 17.11 23.68
N VAL A 204 -4.62 17.82 23.28
CA VAL A 204 -5.28 18.82 24.13
C VAL A 204 -6.58 18.22 24.63
N SER A 205 -6.79 18.21 25.95
CA SER A 205 -8.06 17.76 26.51
C SER A 205 -9.17 18.78 26.25
N ALA A 206 -10.44 18.36 26.30
CA ALA A 206 -11.56 19.31 26.15
C ALA A 206 -11.49 20.47 27.16
N PRO A 207 -11.16 20.26 28.45
CA PRO A 207 -10.92 21.35 29.39
C PRO A 207 -9.76 22.28 29.01
N ASP A 208 -8.65 21.74 28.50
CA ASP A 208 -7.50 22.56 28.07
C ASP A 208 -7.87 23.43 26.85
N LEU A 209 -8.72 22.92 25.96
CA LEU A 209 -9.28 23.66 24.83
C LEU A 209 -10.21 24.79 25.28
N GLU A 210 -11.11 24.52 26.23
CA GLU A 210 -12.02 25.54 26.80
C GLU A 210 -11.26 26.68 27.51
N ALA A 211 -10.04 26.41 28.00
CA ALA A 211 -9.21 27.41 28.67
C ALA A 211 -8.41 28.32 27.69
N LEU A 212 -8.43 28.02 26.38
CA LEU A 212 -7.74 28.80 25.34
C LEU A 212 -8.64 29.84 24.65
N ASP A 213 -9.96 29.77 24.85
CA ASP A 213 -10.98 30.70 24.34
C ASP A 213 -11.26 31.86 25.32
#